data_AF-E7C6U8-F1
#
_entry.id   AF-E7C6U8-F1
#
_cell.length_a   1.000
_cell.length_b   1.000
_cell.length_c   1.000
_cell.angle_alpha   90.00
_cell.angle_beta   90.00
_cell.angle_gamma   90.00
#
_symmetry.space_group_name_H-M   'P 1'
#
loop_
_entity.id
_entity.type
_entity.pdbx_description
1 polymer ?
#
loop_
_entity_poly.entity_id
_entity_poly.type
_entity_poly.pdbx_seq_one_letter_code
_entity_poly.pdbx_strand_id
1 'polypeptide(L)'
;MTVEQYYALSPEERNALTWEERNEIFNRDEWRKWRMEPGNGAKMYEEFLEWGKETREEIQTRLNNRVLVSCNCDCHSLDMLKRGISEGADPNYRVEWCNDGSPTLHQWALYAYVEAVQFLLDHGADINILDNKGRSALEYATGALNWSKTSKAEQVVKLIIQAGADVNVKSTLGHTPLIWAARAGNLKITELLIEKGANVHDTDNDGNDALHYALNPG
;
A
#
# COMPACT_ATOMS: atom_id res chain seq x y z
N MET A 1 2.20 -20.03 23.84
CA MET A 1 3.14 -20.58 22.83
C MET A 1 3.77 -19.41 22.08
N THR A 2 5.08 -19.42 21.84
CA THR A 2 5.74 -18.40 20.99
C THR A 2 5.54 -18.73 19.51
N VAL A 3 5.88 -17.79 18.64
CA VAL A 3 5.78 -17.98 17.19
C VAL A 3 6.77 -19.04 16.71
N GLU A 4 8.01 -19.07 17.23
CA GLU A 4 8.95 -20.12 16.86
C GLU A 4 8.48 -21.50 17.32
N GLN A 5 7.90 -21.58 18.51
CA GLN A 5 7.32 -22.82 19.02
C GLN A 5 6.16 -23.30 18.15
N TYR A 6 5.32 -22.37 17.66
CA TYR A 6 4.23 -22.69 16.74
C TYR A 6 4.74 -23.27 15.41
N TYR A 7 5.76 -22.65 14.79
CA TYR A 7 6.35 -23.13 13.54
C TYR A 7 7.19 -24.41 13.70
N ALA A 8 7.54 -24.79 14.93
CA ALA A 8 8.20 -26.06 15.22
C ALA A 8 7.22 -27.25 15.30
N LEU A 9 5.91 -26.99 15.33
CA LEU A 9 4.87 -28.01 15.38
C LEU A 9 4.68 -28.70 14.01
N SER A 10 4.37 -29.99 14.05
CA SER A 10 3.87 -30.73 12.87
C SER A 10 2.54 -30.16 12.37
N PRO A 11 2.18 -30.37 11.09
CA PRO A 11 0.89 -29.94 10.56
C PRO A 11 -0.32 -30.47 11.36
N GLU A 12 -0.25 -31.71 11.85
CA GLU A 12 -1.31 -32.33 12.66
C GLU A 12 -1.47 -31.61 14.02
N GLU A 13 -0.35 -31.28 14.67
CA GLU A 13 -0.35 -30.53 15.93
C GLU A 13 -0.86 -29.10 15.74
N ARG A 14 -0.47 -28.43 14.65
CA ARG A 14 -1.00 -27.09 14.32
C ARG A 14 -2.51 -27.14 14.07
N ASN A 15 -3.00 -28.18 13.41
CA ASN A 15 -4.42 -28.35 13.12
C ASN A 15 -5.28 -28.67 14.36
N ALA A 16 -4.68 -29.21 15.42
CA ALA A 16 -5.35 -29.50 16.68
C ALA A 16 -5.62 -28.24 17.53
N LEU A 17 -4.93 -27.13 17.28
CA LEU A 17 -5.10 -25.88 18.03
C LEU A 17 -6.46 -25.23 17.72
N THR A 18 -7.10 -24.72 18.76
CA THR A 18 -8.35 -23.93 18.67
C THR A 18 -8.11 -22.57 18.02
N TRP A 19 -9.20 -21.91 17.61
CA TRP A 19 -9.13 -20.56 17.04
C TRP A 19 -8.55 -19.57 18.06
N GLU A 20 -8.97 -19.66 19.32
CA GLU A 20 -8.52 -18.80 20.41
C GLU A 20 -7.02 -18.93 20.68
N GLU A 21 -6.50 -20.17 20.74
CA GLU A 21 -5.08 -20.44 20.96
C GLU A 21 -4.22 -19.88 19.81
N ARG A 22 -4.67 -20.04 18.56
CA ARG A 22 -4.00 -19.45 17.39
C ARG A 22 -4.07 -17.93 17.43
N ASN A 23 -5.24 -17.37 17.72
CA ASN A 23 -5.46 -15.92 17.76
C ASN A 23 -4.60 -15.24 18.85
N GLU A 24 -4.35 -15.92 19.96
CA GLU A 24 -3.45 -15.43 21.01
C GLU A 24 -1.98 -15.39 20.56
N ILE A 25 -1.55 -16.31 19.70
CA ILE A 25 -0.19 -16.33 19.15
C ILE A 25 -0.01 -15.21 18.13
N PHE A 26 -0.96 -15.07 17.20
CA PHE A 26 -0.86 -14.15 16.07
C PHE A 26 -1.17 -12.69 16.40
N ASN A 27 -1.77 -12.39 17.56
CA ASN A 27 -2.00 -11.01 18.00
C ASN A 27 -0.89 -10.41 18.88
N ARG A 28 0.20 -11.15 19.15
CA ARG A 28 1.33 -10.67 19.96
C ARG A 28 2.32 -9.83 19.15
N ASP A 29 3.00 -8.91 19.82
CA ASP A 29 4.05 -8.08 19.22
C ASP A 29 5.24 -8.90 18.68
N GLU A 30 5.53 -10.04 19.30
CA GLU A 30 6.55 -10.98 18.82
C GLU A 30 6.21 -11.53 17.43
N TRP A 31 4.94 -11.83 17.16
CA TRP A 31 4.49 -12.25 15.83
C TRP A 31 4.62 -11.13 14.80
N ARG A 32 4.29 -9.90 15.18
CA ARG A 32 4.46 -8.73 14.30
C ARG A 32 5.93 -8.52 13.91
N LYS A 33 6.87 -8.78 14.80
CA LYS A 33 8.31 -8.72 14.50
C LYS A 33 8.76 -9.89 13.63
N TRP A 34 8.38 -11.11 14.02
CA TRP A 34 8.75 -12.34 13.33
C TRP A 34 8.31 -12.36 11.87
N ARG A 35 7.09 -11.90 11.56
CA ARG A 35 6.57 -11.90 10.19
C ARG A 35 7.28 -10.91 9.26
N MET A 36 7.99 -9.93 9.80
CA MET A 36 8.75 -8.93 9.04
C MET A 36 10.17 -9.41 8.75
N GLU A 37 10.61 -10.55 9.30
CA GLU A 37 11.89 -11.15 8.98
C GLU A 37 11.87 -11.79 7.58
N PRO A 38 12.98 -11.72 6.83
CA PRO A 38 13.07 -12.28 5.48
C PRO A 38 12.67 -13.76 5.41
N GLY A 39 11.84 -14.12 4.43
CA GLY A 39 11.40 -15.50 4.20
C GLY A 39 10.29 -16.01 5.13
N ASN A 40 9.96 -15.33 6.24
CA ASN A 40 8.83 -15.73 7.08
C ASN A 40 7.47 -15.40 6.44
N GLY A 41 7.43 -14.41 5.55
CA GLY A 41 6.28 -14.15 4.68
C GLY A 41 5.88 -15.36 3.81
N ALA A 42 6.88 -16.11 3.34
CA ALA A 42 6.66 -17.34 2.58
C ALA A 42 6.08 -18.46 3.44
N LYS A 43 6.45 -18.56 4.72
CA LYS A 43 5.89 -19.57 5.64
C LYS A 43 4.45 -19.27 6.02
N MET A 44 4.13 -18.00 6.29
CA MET A 44 2.74 -17.58 6.52
C MET A 44 1.87 -17.88 5.31
N TYR A 45 2.41 -17.67 4.11
CA TYR A 45 1.73 -18.00 2.87
C TYR A 45 1.34 -19.50 2.82
N GLU A 46 2.26 -20.42 3.09
CA GLU A 46 1.98 -21.87 3.09
C GLU A 46 0.92 -22.27 4.15
N GLU A 47 0.95 -21.69 5.34
CA GLU A 47 -0.03 -21.99 6.40
C GLU A 47 -1.44 -21.48 6.08
N PHE A 48 -1.52 -20.34 5.38
CA PHE A 48 -2.81 -19.87 4.87
C PHE A 48 -3.42 -20.83 3.85
N LEU A 49 -2.62 -21.65 3.16
CA LEU A 49 -3.08 -22.73 2.28
C LEU A 49 -3.66 -23.91 3.10
N GLU A 50 -2.99 -24.28 4.20
CA GLU A 50 -3.37 -25.42 5.04
C GLU A 50 -4.68 -25.17 5.81
N TRP A 51 -4.93 -23.94 6.28
CA TRP A 51 -6.11 -23.66 7.14
C TRP A 51 -7.44 -23.53 6.38
N GLY A 52 -7.41 -23.26 5.08
CA GLY A 52 -8.62 -22.98 4.30
C GLY A 52 -9.45 -24.22 3.96
N LYS A 53 -8.82 -25.41 3.86
CA LYS A 53 -9.41 -26.58 3.16
C LYS A 53 -9.96 -26.22 1.77
N GLU A 54 -9.43 -25.17 1.16
CA GLU A 54 -9.81 -24.63 -0.14
C GLU A 54 -8.98 -25.34 -1.24
N THR A 55 -9.55 -25.52 -2.41
CA THR A 55 -8.86 -26.04 -3.60
C THR A 55 -7.78 -25.06 -4.08
N ARG A 56 -6.79 -25.55 -4.84
CA ARG A 56 -5.71 -24.71 -5.38
C ARG A 56 -6.25 -23.55 -6.23
N GLU A 57 -7.37 -23.77 -6.92
CA GLU A 57 -8.09 -22.74 -7.68
C GLU A 57 -8.81 -21.71 -6.81
N GLU A 58 -9.43 -22.11 -5.70
CA GLU A 58 -10.06 -21.19 -4.73
C GLU A 58 -9.02 -20.34 -4.01
N ILE A 59 -7.89 -20.95 -3.66
CA ILE A 59 -6.70 -20.29 -3.11
C ILE A 59 -6.12 -19.29 -4.11
N GLN A 60 -5.92 -19.68 -5.38
CA GLN A 60 -5.44 -18.77 -6.42
C GLN A 60 -6.41 -17.61 -6.60
N THR A 61 -7.72 -17.87 -6.61
CA THR A 61 -8.76 -16.83 -6.69
C THR A 61 -8.70 -15.89 -5.49
N ARG A 62 -8.48 -16.42 -4.28
CA ARG A 62 -8.37 -15.61 -3.06
C ARG A 62 -7.05 -14.86 -2.94
N LEU A 63 -5.94 -15.40 -3.46
CA LEU A 63 -4.62 -14.75 -3.50
C LEU A 63 -4.56 -13.67 -4.58
N ASN A 64 -5.13 -13.95 -5.75
CA ASN A 64 -5.40 -12.95 -6.79
C ASN A 64 -6.29 -11.83 -6.25
N ASN A 65 -7.21 -12.17 -5.33
CA ASN A 65 -8.07 -11.23 -4.60
C ASN A 65 -7.52 -10.82 -3.22
N ARG A 66 -6.23 -10.99 -2.92
CA ARG A 66 -5.63 -10.56 -1.64
C ARG A 66 -4.18 -10.18 -1.84
N VAL A 67 -3.88 -9.31 -2.80
CA VAL A 67 -2.53 -8.73 -2.83
C VAL A 67 -2.34 -7.98 -1.51
N LEU A 68 -1.49 -8.56 -0.68
CA LEU A 68 -1.35 -8.38 0.77
C LEU A 68 -0.89 -6.98 1.14
N VAL A 69 -1.82 -6.05 1.12
CA VAL A 69 -1.73 -4.79 1.84
C VAL A 69 -2.81 -4.83 2.91
N SER A 70 -2.45 -5.24 4.12
CA SER A 70 -3.29 -4.86 5.26
C SER A 70 -2.92 -3.42 5.62
N CYS A 71 -3.91 -2.62 5.98
CA CYS A 71 -3.82 -1.17 6.20
C CYS A 71 -2.94 -0.76 7.40
N ASN A 72 -2.09 -1.66 7.89
CA ASN A 72 -1.23 -1.46 9.04
C ASN A 72 0.23 -1.49 8.60
N CYS A 73 0.96 -0.40 8.87
CA CYS A 73 2.38 -0.20 8.60
C CYS A 73 3.25 -1.43 8.98
N ASP A 74 2.81 -2.19 9.99
CA ASP A 74 3.52 -3.33 10.57
C ASP A 74 3.33 -4.67 9.83
N CYS A 75 2.60 -4.71 8.71
CA CYS A 75 2.30 -5.95 7.97
C CYS A 75 2.85 -6.00 6.53
N HIS A 76 3.44 -4.90 6.06
CA HIS A 76 3.89 -4.72 4.69
C HIS A 76 5.17 -5.54 4.43
N SER A 77 5.01 -6.84 4.22
CA SER A 77 6.12 -7.71 3.82
C SER A 77 6.33 -7.59 2.31
N LEU A 78 7.40 -6.88 1.92
CA LEU A 78 7.82 -6.79 0.52
C LEU A 78 8.03 -8.18 -0.10
N ASP A 79 8.53 -9.13 0.67
CA ASP A 79 8.75 -10.51 0.22
C ASP A 79 7.42 -11.20 -0.15
N MET A 80 6.35 -10.95 0.62
CA MET A 80 5.02 -11.48 0.31
C MET A 80 4.42 -10.86 -0.94
N LEU A 81 4.58 -9.55 -1.10
CA LEU A 81 4.17 -8.86 -2.33
C LEU A 81 4.86 -9.48 -3.55
N LYS A 82 6.20 -9.58 -3.49
CA LYS A 82 7.01 -10.14 -4.58
C LYS A 82 6.61 -11.57 -4.92
N ARG A 83 6.42 -12.40 -3.89
CA ARG A 83 5.98 -13.79 -4.07
C ARG A 83 4.61 -13.88 -4.70
N GLY A 84 3.62 -13.13 -4.19
CA GLY A 84 2.25 -13.16 -4.71
C GLY A 84 2.17 -12.76 -6.19
N ILE A 85 2.83 -11.67 -6.58
CA ILE A 85 2.90 -11.25 -7.98
C ILE A 85 3.62 -12.30 -8.85
N SER A 86 4.72 -12.89 -8.35
CA SER A 86 5.44 -13.96 -9.07
C SER A 86 4.59 -15.22 -9.27
N GLU A 87 3.62 -15.46 -8.38
CA GLU A 87 2.67 -16.57 -8.44
C GLU A 87 1.36 -16.20 -9.18
N GLY A 88 1.32 -15.04 -9.84
CA GLY A 88 0.24 -14.64 -10.73
C GLY A 88 -0.86 -13.80 -10.09
N ALA A 89 -0.63 -13.22 -8.91
CA ALA A 89 -1.58 -12.27 -8.33
C ALA A 89 -1.69 -10.99 -9.17
N ASP A 90 -2.88 -10.40 -9.21
CA ASP A 90 -3.16 -9.20 -10.00
C ASP A 90 -2.50 -7.96 -9.36
N PRO A 91 -1.53 -7.30 -10.01
CA PRO A 91 -0.89 -6.08 -9.47
C PRO A 91 -1.87 -4.90 -9.30
N ASN A 92 -3.06 -4.98 -9.90
CA ASN A 92 -4.12 -3.97 -9.85
C ASN A 92 -5.21 -4.26 -8.82
N TYR A 93 -5.01 -5.29 -8.00
CA TYR A 93 -5.98 -5.69 -7.00
C TYR A 93 -6.40 -4.53 -6.09
N ARG A 94 -7.71 -4.37 -5.88
CA ARG A 94 -8.29 -3.35 -5.01
C ARG A 94 -8.37 -3.87 -3.58
N VAL A 95 -7.74 -3.17 -2.64
CA VAL A 95 -7.73 -3.58 -1.24
C VAL A 95 -9.12 -3.45 -0.62
N GLU A 96 -9.64 -4.54 -0.07
CA GLU A 96 -10.98 -4.58 0.54
C GLU A 96 -11.03 -3.88 1.92
N TRP A 97 -9.96 -4.00 2.70
CA TRP A 97 -9.95 -3.61 4.12
C TRP A 97 -9.96 -2.10 4.36
N CYS A 98 -9.48 -1.29 3.41
CA CYS A 98 -9.46 0.17 3.54
C CYS A 98 -10.83 0.83 3.30
N ASN A 99 -11.85 0.07 2.85
CA ASN A 99 -13.16 0.56 2.43
C ASN A 99 -13.14 1.70 1.38
N ASP A 100 -11.96 2.03 0.83
CA ASP A 100 -11.77 3.03 -0.22
C ASP A 100 -11.55 2.39 -1.59
N GLY A 101 -11.49 1.07 -1.67
CA GLY A 101 -11.32 0.33 -2.92
C GLY A 101 -10.00 0.66 -3.64
N SER A 102 -9.01 1.18 -2.94
CA SER A 102 -7.75 1.60 -3.56
C SER A 102 -6.94 0.41 -4.09
N PRO A 103 -6.29 0.52 -5.25
CA PRO A 103 -5.33 -0.47 -5.72
C PRO A 103 -4.18 -0.68 -4.72
N THR A 104 -3.56 -1.86 -4.75
CA THR A 104 -2.37 -2.19 -3.96
C THR A 104 -1.28 -1.11 -4.07
N LEU A 105 -1.04 -0.60 -5.28
CA LEU A 105 -0.06 0.46 -5.55
C LEU A 105 -0.28 1.71 -4.67
N HIS A 106 -1.52 2.16 -4.49
CA HIS A 106 -1.85 3.38 -3.73
C HIS A 106 -1.42 3.26 -2.26
N GLN A 107 -1.56 2.07 -1.68
CA GLN A 107 -1.17 1.83 -0.29
C GLN A 107 0.36 1.85 -0.13
N TRP A 108 1.08 1.15 -0.99
CA TRP A 108 2.55 1.18 -0.97
C TRP A 108 3.10 2.59 -1.24
N ALA A 109 2.38 3.38 -2.05
CA ALA A 109 2.69 4.78 -2.28
C ALA A 109 2.49 5.65 -1.02
N LEU A 110 1.38 5.46 -0.30
CA LEU A 110 1.06 6.17 0.95
C LEU A 110 2.12 5.99 2.04
N TYR A 111 2.68 4.79 2.10
CA TYR A 111 3.69 4.43 3.09
C TYR A 111 5.12 4.58 2.58
N ALA A 112 5.30 5.17 1.38
CA ALA A 112 6.59 5.49 0.80
C ALA A 112 7.55 4.27 0.63
N TYR A 113 7.01 3.09 0.28
CA TYR A 113 7.81 1.91 -0.03
C TYR A 113 8.28 1.93 -1.48
N VAL A 114 9.39 2.62 -1.72
CA VAL A 114 10.00 2.81 -3.05
C VAL A 114 10.13 1.50 -3.83
N GLU A 115 10.67 0.45 -3.19
CA GLU A 115 10.92 -0.83 -3.86
C GLU A 115 9.63 -1.58 -4.22
N ALA A 116 8.60 -1.51 -3.36
CA ALA A 116 7.31 -2.13 -3.64
C ALA A 116 6.58 -1.44 -4.80
N VAL A 117 6.60 -0.10 -4.81
CA VAL A 117 6.01 0.70 -5.88
C VAL A 117 6.71 0.40 -7.21
N GLN A 118 8.04 0.42 -7.24
CA GLN A 118 8.80 0.06 -8.45
C GLN A 118 8.46 -1.35 -8.92
N PHE A 119 8.48 -2.32 -8.01
CA PHE A 119 8.19 -3.71 -8.35
C PHE A 119 6.78 -3.90 -8.93
N LEU A 120 5.76 -3.25 -8.37
CA LEU A 120 4.40 -3.29 -8.90
C LEU A 120 4.29 -2.70 -10.31
N LEU A 121 4.94 -1.56 -10.54
CA LEU A 121 4.98 -0.93 -11.87
C LEU A 121 5.68 -1.82 -12.90
N ASP A 122 6.79 -2.44 -12.53
CA ASP A 122 7.55 -3.37 -13.38
C ASP A 122 6.71 -4.62 -13.76
N HIS A 123 5.71 -4.96 -12.95
CA HIS A 123 4.84 -6.14 -13.14
C HIS A 123 3.43 -5.77 -13.62
N GLY A 124 3.22 -4.56 -14.15
CA GLY A 124 1.98 -4.20 -14.85
C GLY A 124 0.88 -3.59 -13.97
N ALA A 125 1.24 -3.01 -12.82
CA ALA A 125 0.32 -2.11 -12.12
C ALA A 125 -0.01 -0.90 -12.99
N ASP A 126 -1.30 -0.65 -13.21
CA ASP A 126 -1.83 0.50 -13.92
C ASP A 126 -1.89 1.71 -12.98
N ILE A 127 -1.05 2.69 -13.29
CA ILE A 127 -0.88 3.92 -12.54
C ILE A 127 -2.15 4.80 -12.51
N ASN A 128 -3.06 4.61 -13.46
CA ASN A 128 -4.22 5.49 -13.68
C ASN A 128 -5.49 4.98 -12.98
N ILE A 129 -5.44 3.85 -12.28
CA ILE A 129 -6.60 3.38 -11.54
C ILE A 129 -6.87 4.32 -10.36
N LEU A 130 -8.10 4.80 -10.25
CA LEU A 130 -8.55 5.62 -9.14
C LEU A 130 -9.22 4.77 -8.07
N ASP A 131 -9.11 5.19 -6.81
CA ASP A 131 -9.89 4.62 -5.70
C ASP A 131 -11.37 5.07 -5.76
N ASN A 132 -12.20 4.60 -4.83
CA ASN A 132 -13.63 4.94 -4.77
C ASN A 132 -13.91 6.43 -4.42
N LYS A 133 -12.87 7.17 -4.02
CA LYS A 133 -12.91 8.61 -3.76
C LYS A 133 -12.25 9.42 -4.88
N GLY A 134 -11.99 8.80 -6.04
CA GLY A 134 -11.38 9.45 -7.20
C GLY A 134 -9.90 9.80 -7.01
N ARG A 135 -9.23 9.28 -5.98
CA ARG A 135 -7.83 9.56 -5.68
C ARG A 135 -6.90 8.70 -6.54
N SER A 136 -5.87 9.30 -7.12
CA SER A 136 -4.81 8.61 -7.84
C SER A 136 -3.71 8.09 -6.92
N ALA A 137 -2.85 7.20 -7.43
CA ALA A 137 -1.65 6.78 -6.69
C ALA A 137 -0.72 7.97 -6.39
N LEU A 138 -0.69 8.97 -7.29
CA LEU A 138 0.06 10.19 -7.10
C LEU A 138 -0.47 11.03 -5.92
N GLU A 139 -1.79 11.14 -5.76
CA GLU A 139 -2.39 11.79 -4.59
C GLU A 139 -1.99 11.10 -3.28
N TYR A 140 -2.00 9.77 -3.23
CA TYR A 140 -1.55 9.01 -2.05
C TYR A 140 -0.07 9.28 -1.75
N ALA A 141 0.79 9.28 -2.78
CA ALA A 141 2.21 9.56 -2.63
C ALA A 141 2.49 10.99 -2.17
N THR A 142 1.78 11.99 -2.70
CA THR A 142 1.91 13.39 -2.26
C THR A 142 1.31 13.59 -0.87
N GLY A 143 0.23 12.88 -0.54
CA GLY A 143 -0.34 12.86 0.81
C GLY A 143 0.68 12.39 1.85
N ALA A 144 1.46 11.35 1.51
CA ALA A 144 2.53 10.81 2.36
C ALA A 144 3.59 11.84 2.78
N LEU A 145 3.77 12.92 2.02
CA LEU A 145 4.71 13.99 2.35
C LEU A 145 4.32 14.74 3.64
N ASN A 146 3.05 14.70 4.05
CA ASN A 146 2.56 15.39 5.25
C ASN A 146 3.02 14.73 6.56
N TRP A 147 3.40 13.45 6.54
CA TRP A 147 3.85 12.72 7.74
C TRP A 147 5.19 11.99 7.56
N SER A 148 5.61 11.70 6.32
CA SER A 148 6.89 11.04 6.06
C SER A 148 8.04 12.03 6.25
N LYS A 149 8.92 11.74 7.22
CA LYS A 149 10.15 12.51 7.46
C LYS A 149 11.34 12.07 6.59
N THR A 150 11.11 11.18 5.64
CA THR A 150 12.18 10.57 4.83
C THR A 150 12.08 11.01 3.38
N SER A 151 13.21 11.03 2.68
CA SER A 151 13.26 11.30 1.24
C SER A 151 12.60 10.19 0.39
N LYS A 152 12.13 9.09 1.01
CA LYS A 152 11.46 7.99 0.30
C LYS A 152 10.13 8.43 -0.31
N ALA A 153 9.38 9.30 0.36
CA ALA A 153 8.12 9.79 -0.18
C ALA A 153 8.35 10.61 -1.46
N GLU A 154 9.38 11.47 -1.49
CA GLU A 154 9.77 12.19 -2.71
C GLU A 154 10.19 11.24 -3.84
N GLN A 155 10.90 10.15 -3.50
CA GLN A 155 11.30 9.14 -4.48
C GLN A 155 10.07 8.45 -5.08
N VAL A 156 9.10 8.04 -4.26
CA VAL A 156 7.84 7.45 -4.73
C VAL A 156 7.08 8.41 -5.63
N VAL A 157 6.94 9.69 -5.25
CA VAL A 157 6.26 10.68 -6.11
C VAL A 157 6.94 10.78 -7.48
N LYS A 158 8.28 10.85 -7.50
CA LYS A 158 9.05 10.89 -8.75
C LYS A 158 8.85 9.64 -9.60
N LEU A 159 8.86 8.46 -8.99
CA LEU A 159 8.62 7.20 -9.69
C LEU A 159 7.22 7.17 -10.34
N ILE A 160 6.20 7.58 -9.59
CA ILE A 160 4.81 7.60 -10.07
C ILE A 160 4.64 8.60 -11.23
N ILE A 161 5.25 9.79 -11.14
CA ILE A 161 5.26 10.75 -12.25
C ILE A 161 5.99 10.19 -13.48
N GLN A 162 7.14 9.52 -13.28
CA GLN A 162 7.90 8.88 -14.36
C GLN A 162 7.12 7.75 -15.03
N ALA A 163 6.28 7.04 -14.28
CA ALA A 163 5.38 6.02 -14.78
C ALA A 163 4.18 6.57 -15.57
N GLY A 164 4.06 7.90 -15.69
CA GLY A 164 3.02 8.54 -16.52
C GLY A 164 1.72 8.86 -15.79
N ALA A 165 1.74 8.97 -14.45
CA ALA A 165 0.57 9.41 -13.69
C ALA A 165 0.09 10.81 -14.12
N ASP A 166 -1.22 10.98 -14.26
CA ASP A 166 -1.82 12.30 -14.45
C ASP A 166 -1.67 13.16 -13.19
N VAL A 167 -0.99 14.30 -13.34
CA VAL A 167 -0.68 15.25 -12.26
C VAL A 167 -1.86 16.13 -11.85
N ASN A 168 -2.94 16.12 -12.64
CA ASN A 168 -4.13 16.97 -12.47
C ASN A 168 -5.36 16.19 -11.99
N VAL A 169 -5.21 14.92 -11.60
CA VAL A 169 -6.32 14.16 -11.01
C VAL A 169 -6.87 14.90 -9.78
N LYS A 170 -8.20 14.98 -9.71
CA LYS A 170 -8.94 15.53 -8.59
C LYS A 170 -9.76 14.44 -7.91
N SER A 171 -9.53 14.27 -6.61
CA SER A 171 -10.42 13.47 -5.77
C SER A 171 -11.83 14.06 -5.67
N THR A 172 -12.76 13.31 -5.08
CA THR A 172 -14.14 13.78 -4.82
C THR A 172 -14.22 14.98 -3.88
N LEU A 173 -13.15 15.27 -3.13
CA LEU A 173 -13.01 16.48 -2.31
C LEU A 173 -12.36 17.65 -3.06
N GLY A 174 -12.02 17.46 -4.34
CA GLY A 174 -11.35 18.45 -5.18
C GLY A 174 -9.85 18.58 -4.93
N HIS A 175 -9.27 17.81 -4.00
CA HIS A 175 -7.83 17.83 -3.79
C HIS A 175 -7.07 17.28 -5.00
N THR A 176 -5.96 17.93 -5.33
CA THR A 176 -4.99 17.53 -6.36
C THR A 176 -3.66 17.11 -5.72
N PRO A 177 -2.78 16.39 -6.45
CA PRO A 177 -1.41 16.15 -6.01
C PRO A 177 -0.66 17.43 -5.61
N LEU A 178 -0.88 18.53 -6.34
CA LEU A 178 -0.25 19.82 -6.07
C LEU A 178 -0.72 20.42 -4.73
N ILE A 179 -2.02 20.36 -4.43
CA ILE A 179 -2.56 20.79 -3.13
C ILE A 179 -1.90 20.01 -1.98
N TRP A 180 -1.78 18.69 -2.11
CA TRP A 180 -1.15 17.85 -1.07
C TRP A 180 0.34 18.17 -0.87
N ALA A 181 1.09 18.37 -1.95
CA ALA A 181 2.52 18.74 -1.89
C ALA A 181 2.73 20.12 -1.26
N ALA A 182 1.87 21.09 -1.61
CA ALA A 182 1.91 22.43 -1.06
C ALA A 182 1.56 22.45 0.44
N ARG A 183 0.52 21.72 0.86
CA ARG A 183 0.17 21.54 2.27
C ARG A 183 1.31 20.93 3.10
N ALA A 184 2.05 19.99 2.52
CA ALA A 184 3.22 19.39 3.16
C ALA A 184 4.44 20.33 3.22
N GLY A 185 4.39 21.49 2.57
CA GLY A 185 5.53 22.41 2.44
C GLY A 185 6.70 21.82 1.66
N ASN A 186 6.50 20.76 0.87
CA ASN A 186 7.57 20.11 0.13
C ASN A 186 7.83 20.86 -1.19
N LEU A 187 8.65 21.91 -1.11
CA LEU A 187 8.97 22.79 -2.24
C LEU A 187 9.42 22.01 -3.48
N LYS A 188 10.30 21.02 -3.30
CA LYS A 188 10.89 20.24 -4.39
C LYS A 188 9.85 19.42 -5.17
N ILE A 189 8.88 18.83 -4.50
CA ILE A 189 7.80 18.10 -5.18
C ILE A 189 6.78 19.08 -5.76
N THR A 190 6.49 20.19 -5.08
CA THR A 190 5.61 21.24 -5.60
C THR A 190 6.16 21.80 -6.92
N GLU A 191 7.44 22.16 -6.98
CA GLU A 191 8.12 22.62 -8.19
C GLU A 191 8.06 21.56 -9.30
N LEU A 192 8.38 20.30 -8.97
CA LEU A 192 8.31 19.20 -9.94
C LEU A 192 6.90 19.03 -10.52
N LEU A 193 5.84 19.11 -9.71
CA LEU A 193 4.47 18.98 -10.19
C LEU A 193 4.09 20.12 -11.14
N ILE A 194 4.49 21.36 -10.82
CA ILE A 194 4.30 22.53 -11.69
C ILE A 194 5.04 22.36 -13.01
N GLU A 195 6.29 21.91 -12.98
CA GLU A 195 7.08 21.60 -14.18
C GLU A 195 6.44 20.52 -15.06
N LYS A 196 5.67 19.61 -14.47
CA LYS A 196 4.92 18.56 -15.17
C LYS A 196 3.52 18.99 -15.60
N GLY A 197 3.16 20.26 -15.43
CA GLY A 197 1.90 20.82 -15.91
C GLY A 197 0.74 20.68 -14.93
N ALA A 198 1.01 20.58 -13.62
CA ALA A 198 -0.03 20.68 -12.61
C ALA A 198 -0.69 22.07 -12.65
N ASN A 199 -2.01 22.14 -12.66
CA ASN A 199 -2.75 23.40 -12.67
C ASN A 199 -2.70 24.06 -11.29
N VAL A 200 -1.95 25.16 -11.20
CA VAL A 200 -1.76 25.94 -9.97
C VAL A 200 -3.03 26.63 -9.46
N HIS A 201 -4.06 26.77 -10.31
CA HIS A 201 -5.32 27.44 -9.97
C HIS A 201 -6.45 26.46 -9.65
N ASP A 202 -6.16 25.16 -9.61
CA ASP A 202 -7.15 24.19 -9.16
C ASP A 202 -7.42 24.36 -7.68
N THR A 203 -8.71 24.47 -7.34
CA THR A 203 -9.21 24.54 -5.98
C THR A 203 -9.86 23.23 -5.57
N ASP A 204 -9.82 22.95 -4.27
CA ASP A 204 -10.67 21.95 -3.64
C ASP A 204 -12.14 22.40 -3.56
N ASN A 205 -12.98 21.57 -2.93
CA ASN A 205 -14.40 21.87 -2.75
C ASN A 205 -14.68 23.05 -1.78
N ASP A 206 -13.71 23.42 -0.95
CA ASP A 206 -13.78 24.57 -0.05
C ASP A 206 -13.28 25.87 -0.72
N GLY A 207 -12.83 25.78 -1.97
CA GLY A 207 -12.30 26.91 -2.74
C GLY A 207 -10.82 27.21 -2.46
N ASN A 208 -10.10 26.34 -1.76
CA ASN A 208 -8.68 26.51 -1.45
C ASN A 208 -7.83 25.91 -2.56
N ASP A 209 -6.88 26.70 -3.07
CA ASP A 209 -5.85 26.22 -4.00
C ASP A 209 -4.56 25.79 -3.27
N ALA A 210 -3.54 25.40 -4.03
CA ALA A 210 -2.24 25.03 -3.49
C ALA A 210 -1.56 26.17 -2.70
N LEU A 211 -1.74 27.43 -3.12
CA LEU A 211 -1.16 28.58 -2.43
C LEU A 211 -1.83 28.81 -1.06
N HIS A 212 -3.16 28.64 -0.98
CA HIS A 212 -3.90 28.73 0.29
C HIS A 212 -3.34 27.77 1.33
N TYR A 213 -3.07 26.51 0.95
CA TYR A 213 -2.49 25.51 1.83
C TYR A 213 -1.00 25.71 2.12
N ALA A 214 -0.23 26.25 1.19
CA ALA A 214 1.18 26.59 1.43
C ALA A 214 1.34 27.71 2.47
N LEU A 215 0.41 28.66 2.51
CA LEU A 215 0.41 29.77 3.47
C LEU A 215 -0.21 29.40 4.82
N ASN A 216 -1.08 28.39 4.85
CA ASN A 216 -1.75 27.90 6.06
C ASN A 216 -1.57 26.38 6.22
N PRO A 217 -0.32 25.89 6.39
CA PRO A 217 -0.09 24.49 6.71
C PRO A 217 -0.64 24.25 8.13
N GLY A 218 -1.71 23.47 8.22
CA GLY A 218 -2.43 23.21 9.48
C GLY A 218 -1.59 22.56 10.58
#